data_AF-A0A948FMR8-F1
#
_entry.id   AF-A0A948FMR8-F1
#
_cell.length_a   1.000
_cell.length_b   1.000
_cell.length_c   1.000
_cell.angle_alpha   90.00
_cell.angle_beta   90.00
_cell.angle_gamma   90.00
#
_symmetry.space_group_name_H-M   'P 1'
#
loop_
_entity.id
_entity.type
_entity.pdbx_description
1 polymer ?
#
loop_
_entity_poly.entity_id
_entity_poly.type
_entity_poly.pdbx_seq_one_letter_code
_entity_poly.pdbx_strand_id
1 'polypeptide(L)'
;LSNDGSLVNNETQTNNEDLGILDSFVDKIKQALSSLGLVVENGVAKVKEMVAEKITAKKAVLDKIELRDEKTQNIYCVKVVDGVLVNISGECDQVNNQPSIEEEKEITQVEPVVPVESVPSE
;
A
#
# COMPACT_ATOMS: atom_id res chain seq x y z
N LEU A 1 -35.38 -9.77 3.26
CA LEU A 1 -34.65 -10.69 2.35
C LEU A 1 -33.42 -11.15 3.10
N SER A 2 -33.55 -12.25 3.85
CA SER A 2 -32.45 -12.86 4.60
C SER A 2 -31.95 -14.05 3.77
N ASN A 3 -30.71 -13.97 3.31
CA ASN A 3 -30.07 -15.03 2.54
C ASN A 3 -29.23 -15.82 3.53
N ASP A 4 -29.74 -16.98 3.93
CA ASP A 4 -29.08 -17.90 4.85
C ASP A 4 -27.98 -18.65 4.09
N GLY A 5 -26.72 -18.31 4.38
CA GLY A 5 -25.53 -18.99 3.88
C GLY A 5 -25.31 -20.28 4.63
N SER A 6 -26.18 -21.28 4.38
CA SER A 6 -26.05 -22.61 4.96
C SER A 6 -25.04 -23.43 4.17
N LEU A 7 -23.88 -23.66 4.77
CA LEU A 7 -22.93 -24.69 4.33
C LEU A 7 -23.40 -26.02 4.93
N VAL A 8 -24.05 -26.85 4.11
CA VAL A 8 -24.47 -28.21 4.45
C VAL A 8 -23.25 -29.07 4.77
N ASN A 9 -23.16 -29.53 6.01
CA ASN A 9 -22.23 -30.58 6.43
C ASN A 9 -22.89 -31.94 6.18
N ASN A 10 -22.61 -32.57 5.04
CA ASN A 10 -22.89 -33.99 4.86
C ASN A 10 -21.57 -34.76 4.90
N GLU A 11 -21.42 -35.58 5.94
CA GLU A 11 -20.38 -36.59 6.05
C GLU A 11 -20.36 -37.45 4.78
N THR A 12 -19.31 -37.34 3.97
CA THR A 12 -19.18 -38.09 2.72
C THR A 12 -17.92 -38.94 2.77
N GLN A 13 -18.14 -40.25 2.58
CA GLN A 13 -17.11 -41.26 2.37
C GLN A 13 -16.14 -40.82 1.28
N THR A 14 -14.87 -40.74 1.62
CA THR A 14 -13.78 -40.31 0.74
C THR A 14 -13.52 -41.38 -0.33
N ASN A 15 -14.05 -41.17 -1.54
CA ASN A 15 -13.64 -41.86 -2.75
C ASN A 15 -12.86 -40.87 -3.63
N ASN A 16 -11.83 -41.36 -4.34
CA ASN A 16 -10.86 -40.60 -5.14
C ASN A 16 -11.42 -39.67 -6.25
N GLU A 17 -12.75 -39.59 -6.40
CA GLU A 17 -13.43 -38.70 -7.35
C GLU A 17 -13.57 -37.26 -6.82
N ASP A 18 -13.49 -37.07 -5.50
CA ASP A 18 -13.70 -35.76 -4.83
C ASP A 18 -12.55 -34.76 -5.10
N LEU A 19 -11.32 -35.26 -5.25
CA LEU A 19 -10.14 -34.44 -5.57
C LEU A 19 -10.23 -33.81 -6.97
N GLY A 20 -10.78 -34.54 -7.95
CA GLY A 20 -10.86 -34.06 -9.34
C GLY A 20 -11.84 -32.90 -9.53
N ILE A 21 -12.92 -32.86 -8.74
CA ILE A 21 -13.90 -31.76 -8.80
C ILE A 21 -13.30 -30.48 -8.19
N LEU A 22 -12.63 -30.60 -7.05
CA LEU A 22 -11.96 -29.47 -6.39
C LEU A 22 -10.85 -28.88 -7.27
N ASP A 23 -10.03 -29.71 -7.90
CA ASP A 23 -8.97 -29.25 -8.80
C ASP A 23 -9.56 -28.48 -10.00
N SER A 24 -10.62 -29.01 -10.61
CA SER A 24 -11.31 -28.34 -11.73
C SER A 24 -11.92 -26.99 -11.36
N PHE A 25 -12.39 -26.85 -10.12
CA PHE A 25 -12.94 -25.61 -9.60
C PHE A 25 -11.84 -24.58 -9.33
N VAL A 26 -10.75 -25.00 -8.69
CA VAL A 26 -9.57 -24.17 -8.45
C VAL A 26 -8.99 -23.64 -9.75
N ASP A 27 -8.92 -24.47 -10.79
CA ASP A 27 -8.40 -24.06 -12.10
C ASP A 27 -9.28 -23.01 -12.78
N LYS A 28 -10.61 -23.15 -12.68
CA LYS A 28 -11.54 -22.13 -13.19
C LYS A 28 -11.38 -20.80 -12.45
N ILE A 29 -11.18 -20.82 -11.13
CA ILE A 29 -10.90 -19.60 -10.37
C ILE A 29 -9.58 -18.99 -10.80
N LYS A 30 -8.50 -19.77 -10.89
CA LYS A 30 -7.19 -19.27 -11.34
C LYS A 30 -7.28 -18.66 -12.73
N GLN A 31 -8.03 -19.28 -13.64
CA GLN A 31 -8.25 -18.76 -14.99
C GLN A 31 -9.02 -17.43 -14.97
N ALA A 32 -10.08 -17.33 -14.17
CA ALA A 32 -10.84 -16.10 -14.00
C ALA A 32 -9.97 -14.96 -13.42
N LEU A 33 -9.21 -15.24 -12.36
CA LEU A 33 -8.27 -14.27 -11.77
C LEU A 33 -7.19 -13.83 -12.76
N SER A 34 -6.66 -14.77 -13.56
CA SER A 34 -5.65 -14.47 -14.59
C SER A 34 -6.21 -13.53 -15.65
N SER A 35 -7.49 -13.66 -16.00
CA SER A 35 -8.16 -12.73 -16.94
C SER A 35 -8.27 -11.30 -16.39
N LEU A 36 -8.18 -11.13 -15.07
CA LEU A 36 -8.15 -9.84 -14.36
C LEU A 36 -6.71 -9.36 -14.07
N GLY A 37 -5.69 -10.07 -14.55
CA GLY A 37 -4.28 -9.72 -14.32
C GLY A 37 -3.73 -10.14 -12.95
N LEU A 38 -4.45 -11.00 -12.23
CA LEU A 38 -4.05 -11.52 -10.91
C LEU A 38 -3.67 -12.99 -11.02
N VAL A 39 -2.46 -13.32 -10.57
CA VAL A 39 -1.94 -14.69 -10.55
C VAL A 39 -1.78 -15.15 -9.12
N VAL A 40 -2.37 -16.30 -8.75
CA VAL A 40 -2.22 -16.89 -7.40
C VAL A 40 -1.37 -18.15 -7.48
N GLU A 41 -0.20 -18.11 -6.85
CA GLU A 41 0.74 -19.23 -6.78
C GLU A 41 1.20 -19.41 -5.35
N ASN A 42 1.08 -20.63 -4.80
CA ASN A 42 1.52 -20.96 -3.43
C ASN A 42 0.97 -20.00 -2.36
N GLY A 43 -0.29 -19.57 -2.51
CA GLY A 43 -0.94 -18.62 -1.60
C GLY A 43 -0.50 -17.15 -1.76
N VAL A 44 0.35 -16.85 -2.75
CA VAL A 44 0.81 -15.49 -3.06
C VAL A 44 0.07 -14.97 -4.30
N ALA A 45 -0.64 -13.86 -4.15
CA ALA A 45 -1.22 -13.13 -5.26
C ALA A 45 -0.15 -12.18 -5.85
N LYS A 46 0.08 -12.28 -7.16
CA LYS A 46 0.92 -11.38 -7.94
C LYS A 46 0.02 -10.55 -8.85
N VAL A 47 0.22 -9.24 -8.82
CA VAL A 47 -0.46 -8.27 -9.70
C VAL A 47 0.59 -7.35 -10.30
N LYS A 48 0.45 -7.01 -11.57
CA LYS A 48 1.35 -6.06 -12.24
C LYS A 48 1.03 -4.61 -11.84
N GLU A 49 -0.24 -4.30 -11.68
CA GLU A 49 -0.76 -2.97 -11.35
C GLU A 49 -2.03 -3.13 -10.51
N MET A 50 -2.26 -2.20 -9.59
CA MET A 50 -3.43 -2.22 -8.72
C MET A 50 -3.94 -0.79 -8.52
N VAL A 51 -5.21 -0.56 -8.84
CA VAL A 51 -5.92 0.68 -8.54
C VAL A 51 -6.85 0.42 -7.37
N ALA A 52 -6.63 1.10 -6.26
CA ALA A 52 -7.43 0.95 -5.05
C ALA A 52 -7.61 2.31 -4.38
N GLU A 53 -8.80 2.54 -3.81
CA GLU A 53 -9.05 3.75 -3.00
C GLU A 53 -8.25 3.74 -1.69
N LYS A 54 -8.05 2.55 -1.10
CA LYS A 54 -7.32 2.37 0.15
C LYS A 54 -6.65 1.01 0.22
N ILE A 55 -5.38 1.00 0.64
CA ILE A 55 -4.61 -0.22 0.93
C ILE A 55 -4.36 -0.26 2.44
N THR A 56 -4.69 -1.39 3.08
CA THR A 56 -4.38 -1.63 4.51
C THR A 56 -3.58 -2.91 4.62
N ALA A 57 -2.37 -2.82 5.18
CA ALA A 57 -1.46 -3.95 5.36
C ALA A 57 -0.85 -3.94 6.75
N LYS A 58 -0.60 -5.13 7.32
CA LYS A 58 0.12 -5.26 8.61
C LYS A 58 1.59 -4.88 8.49
N LYS A 59 2.20 -5.18 7.33
CA LYS A 59 3.60 -4.89 7.01
C LYS A 59 3.72 -4.72 5.49
N ALA A 60 4.58 -3.79 5.07
CA ALA A 60 4.97 -3.62 3.68
C ALA A 60 6.50 -3.60 3.59
N VAL A 61 7.04 -4.17 2.52
CA VAL A 61 8.45 -4.05 2.11
C VAL A 61 8.41 -3.50 0.69
N LEU A 62 8.98 -2.31 0.50
CA LEU A 62 8.92 -1.55 -0.74
C LEU A 62 10.35 -1.12 -1.09
N ASP A 63 10.76 -1.31 -2.33
CA ASP A 63 12.08 -0.84 -2.80
C ASP A 63 12.09 0.68 -2.97
N LYS A 64 10.99 1.21 -3.53
CA LYS A 64 10.75 2.63 -3.78
C LYS A 64 9.24 2.88 -3.85
N ILE A 65 8.80 4.09 -3.51
CA ILE A 65 7.41 4.53 -3.66
C ILE A 65 7.36 5.86 -4.41
N GLU A 66 6.48 5.94 -5.40
CA GLU A 66 6.20 7.16 -6.11
C GLU A 66 5.02 7.88 -5.47
N LEU A 67 5.23 9.14 -5.09
CA LEU A 67 4.22 9.98 -4.43
C LEU A 67 3.98 11.23 -5.26
N ARG A 68 2.72 11.62 -5.39
CA ARG A 68 2.31 12.90 -5.98
C ARG A 68 2.02 13.89 -4.86
N ASP A 69 2.70 15.03 -4.86
CA ASP A 69 2.39 16.11 -3.94
C ASP A 69 1.02 16.72 -4.29
N GLU A 70 0.14 16.81 -3.28
CA GLU A 70 -1.24 17.26 -3.48
C GLU A 70 -1.32 18.72 -3.95
N LYS A 71 -0.43 19.59 -3.45
CA LYS A 71 -0.49 21.04 -3.71
C LYS A 71 0.09 21.41 -5.08
N THR A 72 1.21 20.82 -5.42
CA THR A 72 2.02 21.15 -6.61
C THR A 72 1.81 20.16 -7.76
N GLN A 73 1.23 18.99 -7.48
CA GLN A 73 1.09 17.87 -8.42
C GLN A 73 2.42 17.28 -8.91
N ASN A 74 3.54 17.67 -8.29
CA ASN A 74 4.87 17.15 -8.59
C ASN A 74 5.01 15.71 -8.10
N ILE A 75 5.70 14.89 -8.90
CA ILE A 75 6.04 13.51 -8.57
C ILE A 75 7.37 13.46 -7.82
N TYR A 76 7.43 12.60 -6.80
CA TYR A 76 8.63 12.31 -6.04
C TYR A 76 8.82 10.79 -5.90
N CYS A 77 10.04 10.33 -6.14
CA CYS A 77 10.47 9.00 -5.78
C CYS A 77 11.06 9.00 -4.38
N VAL A 78 10.45 8.22 -3.48
CA VAL A 78 10.87 8.06 -2.10
C VAL A 78 11.46 6.67 -1.90
N LYS A 79 12.65 6.61 -1.29
CA LYS A 79 13.37 5.35 -1.01
C LYS A 79 14.22 5.45 0.25
N VAL A 80 14.73 4.32 0.72
CA VAL A 80 15.68 4.28 1.84
C VAL A 80 17.09 4.05 1.31
N VAL A 81 18.03 4.93 1.68
CA VAL A 81 19.47 4.81 1.37
C VAL A 81 20.21 4.89 2.69
N ASP A 82 21.02 3.87 3.00
CA ASP A 82 21.80 3.78 4.25
C ASP A 82 20.95 3.98 5.53
N GLY A 83 19.70 3.51 5.50
CA GLY A 83 18.76 3.64 6.62
C GLY A 83 18.04 4.99 6.70
N VAL A 84 18.32 5.93 5.80
CA VAL A 84 17.70 7.26 5.74
C VAL A 84 16.67 7.32 4.61
N LEU A 85 15.53 7.93 4.88
CA LEU A 85 14.49 8.17 3.89
C LEU A 85 14.86 9.38 3.03
N VAL A 86 14.98 9.17 1.73
CA VAL A 86 15.40 10.18 0.74
C VAL A 86 14.26 10.42 -0.24
N ASN A 87 13.98 11.69 -0.51
CA ASN A 87 12.98 12.14 -1.49
C ASN A 87 13.69 12.72 -2.71
N ILE A 88 13.39 12.22 -3.90
CA ILE A 88 14.00 12.68 -5.15
C ILE A 88 12.88 13.13 -6.08
N SER A 89 12.99 14.35 -6.63
CA SER A 89 11.99 14.84 -7.59
C SER A 89 12.03 14.02 -8.88
N GLY A 90 10.85 13.64 -9.37
CA GLY A 90 10.66 12.84 -10.58
C GLY A 90 10.18 11.41 -10.33
N GLU A 91 9.85 10.72 -11.43
CA GLU A 91 9.37 9.34 -11.44
C GLU A 91 10.43 8.35 -10.99
N CYS A 92 10.01 7.28 -10.31
CA CYS A 92 10.95 6.31 -9.74
C CYS A 92 11.79 5.54 -10.77
N ASP A 93 11.37 5.47 -12.03
CA ASP A 93 12.10 4.75 -13.10
C ASP A 93 13.11 5.62 -13.85
N GLN A 94 13.07 6.95 -13.64
CA GLN A 94 13.97 7.91 -14.27
C GLN A 94 15.15 8.29 -13.36
N VAL A 95 15.09 7.96 -12.06
CA VAL A 95 16.05 8.39 -11.04
C VAL A 95 17.18 7.37 -10.89
N ASN A 96 18.04 7.27 -11.90
CA ASN A 96 19.26 6.45 -11.82
C ASN A 96 20.55 7.27 -11.71
N ASN A 97 20.51 8.62 -11.64
CA ASN A 97 21.70 9.44 -11.81
C ASN A 97 21.78 10.77 -11.01
N GLN A 98 21.06 10.96 -9.91
CA GLN A 98 21.20 12.21 -9.15
C GLN A 98 21.44 12.00 -7.65
N PRO A 99 22.61 12.40 -7.11
CA PRO A 99 22.80 12.51 -5.67
C PRO A 99 21.95 13.67 -5.15
N SER A 100 21.20 13.42 -4.08
CA SER A 100 20.38 14.40 -3.35
C SER A 100 21.27 15.39 -2.60
N ILE A 101 21.14 16.67 -2.94
CA ILE A 101 21.54 17.79 -2.08
C ILE A 101 20.38 18.03 -1.11
N GLU A 102 20.67 17.98 0.18
CA GLU A 102 19.75 18.33 1.27
C GLU A 102 19.55 19.86 1.26
N GLU A 103 18.38 20.35 0.87
CA GLU A 103 17.92 21.67 1.31
C GLU A 103 17.29 21.50 2.70
N GLU A 104 18.12 21.61 3.72
CA GLU A 104 17.73 21.87 5.10
C GLU A 104 17.00 23.22 5.14
N LYS A 105 15.67 23.20 5.16
CA LYS A 105 14.87 24.39 5.39
C LYS A 105 14.84 24.67 6.89
N GLU A 106 15.69 25.61 7.28
CA GLU A 106 15.80 26.25 8.60
C GLU A 106 14.42 26.49 9.25
N ILE A 107 14.21 25.86 10.41
CA ILE A 107 13.01 26.05 11.23
C ILE A 107 13.19 27.36 12.00
N THR A 108 12.55 28.44 11.54
CA THR A 108 12.48 29.70 12.29
C THR A 108 11.73 29.47 13.61
N GLN A 109 12.42 29.70 14.73
CA GLN A 109 11.87 29.63 16.08
C GLN A 109 10.75 30.67 16.23
N VAL A 110 9.54 30.23 16.62
CA VAL A 110 8.48 31.14 17.09
C VAL A 110 8.73 31.43 18.56
N GLU A 111 9.12 32.67 18.84
CA GLU A 111 9.28 33.24 20.18
C GLU A 111 7.93 33.24 20.92
N PRO A 112 7.85 32.82 22.20
CA PRO A 112 6.58 32.79 22.92
C PRO A 112 6.15 34.21 23.31
N VAL A 113 5.01 34.66 22.76
CA VAL A 113 4.35 35.90 23.18
C VAL A 113 3.82 35.71 24.60
N VAL A 114 4.46 36.38 25.57
CA VAL A 114 3.98 36.48 26.95
C VAL A 114 2.74 37.38 26.99
N PRO A 115 1.59 36.96 27.58
CA PRO A 115 0.48 37.87 27.78
C PRO A 115 0.78 38.77 28.99
N VAL A 116 0.85 40.08 28.76
CA VAL A 116 0.94 41.08 29.82
C VAL A 116 -0.43 41.19 30.48
N GLU A 117 -0.60 40.60 31.67
CA GLU A 117 -1.72 40.90 32.56
C GLU A 117 -1.60 42.35 33.03
N SER A 118 -2.52 43.19 32.59
CA SER A 118 -2.69 44.55 33.12
C SER A 118 -3.57 44.50 34.38
N VAL A 119 -2.93 44.56 35.55
CA VAL A 119 -3.58 44.95 36.81
C VAL A 119 -3.42 46.47 36.95
N PRO A 120 -4.49 47.26 37.12
CA PRO A 120 -4.39 48.56 37.77
C PRO A 120 -4.92 48.48 39.20
N SER A 121 -4.06 48.92 40.10
CA SER A 121 -4.31 49.25 41.49
C SER A 121 -5.07 50.58 41.62
N GLU A 122 -6.05 50.60 42.53
CA GLU A 122 -6.56 51.69 43.41
C GLU A 122 -8.08 51.67 43.57
#